data_AF-A0A2S6IRG5-F1
#
_entry.id   AF-A0A2S6IRG5-F1
#
_cell.length_a   1.000
_cell.length_b   1.000
_cell.length_c   1.000
_cell.angle_alpha   90.00
_cell.angle_beta   90.00
_cell.angle_gamma   90.00
#
_symmetry.space_group_name_H-M   'P 1'
#
loop_
_entity.id
_entity.type
_entity.pdbx_description
1 polymer ?
#
loop_
_entity_poly.entity_id
_entity_poly.type
_entity_poly.pdbx_seq_one_letter_code
_entity_poly.pdbx_strand_id
1 'polypeptide(L)'
;MKYLFAFLFFTITFFAVAQNQDLNDYKYIVVENQYDFQSEANEYRLNELIVFEFKKRNFNAFRNSAILPEDMNRGVCNALQLKIDKSGSLTRNLILRLVNCAGDTVFTTKKGVGRTKSNDKAYFEALRDAMTSFDAVDYKYVKPNDIKTLPNSEAAAMGIDSVQTMSSQPGNVVKETEEVKKPTQNSLITKVALDESPKFEKDVVDDAAPSSEYEFTSKEGYALMKSAKGFLIFDNNLPIGVALKKSNNAYLVHTSEFAGVGYMNGDNFVIEYINNKKEQIIEFVNVP
;
A
#
# COMPACT_ATOMS: atom_id res chain seq x y z
N MET A 1 -9.01 -48.35 -33.75
CA MET A 1 -7.83 -48.07 -32.88
C MET A 1 -7.15 -46.73 -33.16
N LYS A 2 -7.10 -46.21 -34.40
CA LYS A 2 -6.41 -44.94 -34.73
C LYS A 2 -7.07 -43.67 -34.16
N TYR A 3 -8.40 -43.67 -34.00
CA TYR A 3 -9.16 -42.54 -33.44
C TYR A 3 -9.21 -42.53 -31.90
N LEU A 4 -8.83 -43.63 -31.24
CA LEU A 4 -8.84 -43.75 -29.78
C LEU A 4 -7.68 -42.93 -29.15
N PHE A 5 -6.53 -42.89 -29.82
CA PHE A 5 -5.37 -42.09 -29.39
C PHE A 5 -5.55 -40.59 -29.61
N ALA A 6 -6.32 -40.18 -30.62
CA ALA A 6 -6.61 -38.76 -30.87
C ALA A 6 -7.59 -38.18 -29.83
N PHE A 7 -8.53 -38.99 -29.33
CA PHE A 7 -9.46 -38.57 -28.28
C PHE A 7 -8.77 -38.46 -26.91
N LEU A 8 -7.83 -39.36 -26.61
CA LEU A 8 -7.06 -39.34 -25.36
C LEU A 8 -6.12 -38.12 -25.23
N PHE A 9 -5.64 -37.57 -26.35
CA PHE A 9 -4.82 -36.36 -26.35
C PHE A 9 -5.64 -35.07 -26.12
N PHE A 10 -6.94 -35.09 -26.44
CA PHE A 10 -7.83 -33.95 -26.26
C PHE A 10 -8.38 -33.83 -24.84
N THR A 11 -8.42 -34.92 -24.06
CA THR A 11 -8.94 -34.90 -22.68
C THR A 11 -7.91 -34.49 -21.62
N ILE A 12 -6.61 -34.49 -21.95
CA ILE A 12 -5.54 -34.13 -20.99
C ILE A 12 -5.32 -32.61 -20.92
N THR A 13 -5.75 -31.84 -21.91
CA THR A 13 -5.61 -30.37 -21.91
C THR A 13 -6.63 -29.63 -21.05
N PHE A 14 -7.60 -30.33 -20.44
CA PHE A 14 -8.68 -29.72 -19.64
C PHE A 14 -8.51 -29.83 -18.11
N PHE A 15 -7.48 -30.52 -17.61
CA PHE A 15 -7.28 -30.72 -16.16
C PHE A 15 -6.30 -29.75 -15.48
N ALA A 16 -5.89 -28.68 -16.16
CA ALA A 16 -5.04 -27.64 -15.57
C ALA A 16 -5.84 -26.37 -15.20
N VAL A 17 -7.02 -26.52 -14.63
CA VAL A 17 -7.54 -25.49 -13.71
C VAL A 17 -6.91 -25.78 -12.35
N ALA A 18 -5.64 -25.38 -12.22
CA ALA A 18 -5.03 -25.21 -10.91
C ALA A 18 -5.97 -24.35 -10.06
N GLN A 19 -6.09 -24.67 -8.77
CA GLN A 19 -6.96 -23.96 -7.85
C GLN A 19 -6.62 -22.47 -7.90
N ASN A 20 -7.38 -21.70 -8.68
CA ASN A 20 -7.29 -20.25 -8.66
C ASN A 20 -7.88 -19.84 -7.32
N GLN A 21 -7.04 -19.77 -6.29
CA GLN A 21 -7.35 -19.00 -5.11
C GLN A 21 -7.79 -17.62 -5.62
N ASP A 22 -8.96 -17.17 -5.17
CA ASP A 22 -9.53 -15.96 -5.72
C ASP A 22 -8.68 -14.78 -5.22
N LEU A 23 -8.31 -13.87 -6.13
CA LEU A 23 -7.65 -12.63 -5.74
C LEU A 23 -8.49 -11.86 -4.72
N ASN A 24 -9.81 -12.04 -4.76
CA ASN A 24 -10.77 -11.45 -3.83
C ASN A 24 -10.60 -11.90 -2.37
N ASP A 25 -9.94 -13.04 -2.11
CA ASP A 25 -9.68 -13.52 -0.75
C ASP A 25 -8.60 -12.70 -0.02
N TYR A 26 -7.84 -11.90 -0.78
CA TYR A 26 -6.71 -11.13 -0.27
C TYR A 26 -7.02 -9.63 -0.29
N LYS A 27 -6.85 -8.99 0.86
CA LYS A 27 -7.15 -7.56 1.06
C LYS A 27 -6.02 -6.67 0.56
N TYR A 28 -4.77 -7.14 0.64
CA TYR A 28 -3.59 -6.32 0.42
C TYR A 28 -2.60 -6.94 -0.57
N ILE A 29 -1.86 -6.08 -1.27
CA ILE A 29 -0.69 -6.46 -2.07
C ILE A 29 0.54 -5.73 -1.52
N VAL A 30 1.59 -6.47 -1.18
CA VAL A 30 2.86 -5.94 -0.74
C VAL A 30 3.86 -5.96 -1.89
N VAL A 31 4.35 -4.77 -2.23
CA VAL A 31 5.38 -4.54 -3.25
C VAL A 31 6.72 -4.37 -2.54
N GLU A 32 7.75 -5.09 -2.97
CA GLU A 32 9.07 -4.93 -2.37
C GLU A 32 9.60 -3.51 -2.67
N ASN A 33 10.31 -2.88 -1.74
CA ASN A 33 10.95 -1.58 -2.01
C ASN A 33 12.15 -1.73 -2.96
N GLN A 34 12.72 -2.93 -3.07
CA GLN A 34 13.76 -3.28 -4.03
C GLN A 34 13.62 -4.75 -4.43
N TYR A 35 13.72 -5.03 -5.73
CA TYR A 35 13.79 -6.38 -6.30
C TYR A 35 15.23 -6.74 -6.67
N ASP A 36 15.54 -8.03 -6.79
CA ASP A 36 16.89 -8.54 -7.06
C ASP A 36 17.53 -8.00 -8.35
N PHE A 37 16.71 -7.57 -9.32
CA PHE A 37 17.20 -6.99 -10.58
C PHE A 37 17.49 -5.49 -10.50
N GLN A 38 17.20 -4.85 -9.38
CA GLN A 38 17.38 -3.41 -9.17
C GLN A 38 18.68 -3.15 -8.40
N SER A 39 19.43 -2.15 -8.84
CA SER A 39 20.69 -1.75 -8.21
C SER A 39 20.47 -0.94 -6.93
N GLU A 40 19.36 -0.21 -6.88
CA GLU A 40 18.95 0.63 -5.75
C GLU A 40 17.44 0.47 -5.46
N ALA A 41 17.03 0.86 -4.26
CA ALA A 41 15.63 0.86 -3.89
C ALA A 41 14.82 1.79 -4.79
N ASN A 42 13.66 1.33 -5.25
CA ASN A 42 12.79 2.07 -6.15
C ASN A 42 13.50 2.60 -7.43
N GLU A 43 14.50 1.86 -7.95
CA GLU A 43 15.23 2.24 -9.18
C GLU A 43 14.25 2.58 -10.32
N TYR A 44 14.50 3.70 -11.01
CA TYR A 44 13.61 4.30 -12.02
C TYR A 44 12.19 4.62 -11.54
N ARG A 45 11.94 4.62 -10.23
CA ARG A 45 10.61 4.75 -9.61
C ARG A 45 9.65 3.62 -9.97
N LEU A 46 10.19 2.45 -10.30
CA LEU A 46 9.40 1.31 -10.77
C LEU A 46 8.42 0.79 -9.69
N ASN A 47 8.86 0.74 -8.43
CA ASN A 47 8.09 0.16 -7.33
C ASN A 47 6.92 1.06 -6.92
N GLU A 48 7.13 2.38 -6.92
CA GLU A 48 6.06 3.37 -6.82
C GLU A 48 5.04 3.23 -7.96
N LEU A 49 5.51 3.09 -9.20
CA LEU A 49 4.64 2.91 -10.36
C LEU A 49 3.80 1.63 -10.25
N ILE A 50 4.39 0.53 -9.75
CA ILE A 50 3.66 -0.71 -9.49
C ILE A 50 2.51 -0.47 -8.50
N VAL A 51 2.78 0.18 -7.37
CA VAL A 51 1.76 0.50 -6.36
C VAL A 51 0.66 1.37 -6.98
N PHE A 52 1.04 2.38 -7.77
CA PHE A 52 0.09 3.24 -8.48
C PHE A 52 -0.81 2.44 -9.44
N GLU A 53 -0.24 1.54 -10.26
CA GLU A 53 -0.98 0.71 -11.22
C GLU A 53 -1.96 -0.25 -10.52
N PHE A 54 -1.60 -0.80 -9.36
CA PHE A 54 -2.52 -1.61 -8.54
C PHE A 54 -3.65 -0.78 -7.94
N LYS A 55 -3.33 0.38 -7.34
CA LYS A 55 -4.34 1.29 -6.77
C LYS A 55 -5.33 1.79 -7.82
N LYS A 56 -4.85 2.07 -9.03
CA LYS A 56 -5.69 2.42 -10.19
C LYS A 56 -6.75 1.34 -10.52
N ARG A 57 -6.49 0.08 -10.15
CA ARG A 57 -7.37 -1.08 -10.32
C ARG A 57 -8.08 -1.49 -9.03
N ASN A 58 -8.18 -0.58 -8.06
CA ASN A 58 -8.84 -0.77 -6.75
C ASN A 58 -8.19 -1.79 -5.81
N PHE A 59 -6.97 -2.25 -6.10
CA PHE A 59 -6.21 -3.05 -5.15
C PHE A 59 -5.60 -2.15 -4.07
N ASN A 60 -5.57 -2.63 -2.82
CA ASN A 60 -4.84 -1.97 -1.75
C ASN A 60 -3.38 -2.43 -1.76
N ALA A 61 -2.55 -1.74 -2.54
CA ALA A 61 -1.13 -2.02 -2.64
C ALA A 61 -0.27 -1.06 -1.81
N PHE A 62 0.75 -1.61 -1.17
CA PHE A 62 1.71 -0.86 -0.35
C PHE A 62 3.13 -1.34 -0.64
N ARG A 63 4.11 -0.42 -0.62
CA ARG A 63 5.51 -0.83 -0.54
C ARG A 63 5.77 -1.42 0.85
N ASN A 64 6.65 -2.41 0.95
CA ASN A 64 7.06 -3.00 2.24
C ASN A 64 7.81 -2.01 3.16
N SER A 65 8.25 -0.87 2.61
CA SER A 65 8.83 0.26 3.36
C SER A 65 7.78 1.23 3.91
N ALA A 66 6.52 1.11 3.48
CA ALA A 66 5.42 1.97 3.94
C ALA A 66 4.86 1.52 5.29
N ILE A 67 4.09 2.39 5.94
CA ILE A 67 3.23 1.99 7.05
C ILE A 67 2.19 1.01 6.50
N LEU A 68 2.28 -0.25 6.94
CA LEU A 68 1.35 -1.29 6.55
C LEU A 68 0.10 -1.25 7.45
N PRO A 69 -1.10 -1.52 6.91
CA PRO A 69 -2.32 -1.65 7.69
C PRO A 69 -2.15 -2.58 8.89
N GLU A 70 -2.65 -2.18 10.06
CA GLU A 70 -2.44 -2.94 11.29
C GLU A 70 -3.02 -4.36 11.21
N ASP A 71 -4.13 -4.54 10.49
CA ASP A 71 -4.80 -5.83 10.31
C ASP A 71 -4.13 -6.74 9.27
N MET A 72 -3.04 -6.30 8.64
CA MET A 72 -2.31 -7.12 7.67
C MET A 72 -1.72 -8.37 8.33
N ASN A 73 -2.11 -9.53 7.82
CA ASN A 73 -1.69 -10.85 8.27
C ASN A 73 -1.84 -11.09 9.79
N ARG A 74 -2.72 -10.34 10.47
CA ARG A 74 -3.06 -10.61 11.86
C ARG A 74 -4.11 -11.73 11.92
N GLY A 75 -3.71 -12.88 12.46
CA GLY A 75 -4.56 -14.06 12.57
C GLY A 75 -4.56 -14.92 11.30
N VAL A 76 -5.12 -14.40 10.20
CA VAL A 76 -5.20 -15.10 8.90
C VAL A 76 -4.41 -14.35 7.82
N CYS A 77 -3.85 -15.10 6.87
CA CYS A 77 -3.19 -14.52 5.70
C CYS A 77 -4.21 -13.73 4.87
N ASN A 78 -4.00 -12.42 4.73
CA ASN A 78 -4.87 -11.54 3.93
C ASN A 78 -4.07 -10.64 2.97
N ALA A 79 -2.77 -10.90 2.81
CA ALA A 79 -1.90 -10.15 1.92
C ALA A 79 -1.18 -11.06 0.93
N LEU A 80 -0.98 -10.55 -0.29
CA LEU A 80 -0.17 -11.16 -1.34
C LEU A 80 1.16 -10.42 -1.45
N GLN A 81 2.26 -11.14 -1.58
CA GLN A 81 3.55 -10.57 -1.97
C GLN A 81 3.66 -10.53 -3.49
N LEU A 82 4.04 -9.38 -4.03
CA LEU A 82 4.39 -9.26 -5.44
C LEU A 82 5.83 -9.70 -5.66
N LYS A 83 6.02 -10.77 -6.43
CA LYS A 83 7.31 -11.19 -6.99
C LYS A 83 7.39 -10.82 -8.46
N ILE A 84 8.59 -10.51 -8.94
CA ILE A 84 8.83 -10.07 -10.31
C ILE A 84 9.99 -10.85 -10.89
N ASP A 85 9.70 -11.63 -11.94
CA ASP A 85 10.72 -12.35 -12.70
C ASP A 85 11.15 -11.49 -13.89
N LYS A 86 12.37 -10.95 -13.80
CA LYS A 86 13.00 -10.16 -14.86
C LYS A 86 13.78 -11.05 -15.81
N SER A 87 13.58 -10.88 -17.12
CA SER A 87 14.36 -11.58 -18.15
C SER A 87 14.61 -10.68 -19.38
N GLY A 88 15.34 -11.20 -20.36
CA GLY A 88 15.71 -10.49 -21.58
C GLY A 88 17.04 -9.74 -21.46
N SER A 89 17.89 -9.90 -22.48
CA SER A 89 19.21 -9.24 -22.55
C SER A 89 19.09 -7.85 -23.20
N LEU A 90 18.52 -7.80 -24.41
CA LEU A 90 18.31 -6.57 -25.18
C LEU A 90 16.97 -5.88 -24.89
N THR A 91 15.98 -6.64 -24.42
CA THR A 91 14.68 -6.14 -23.97
C THR A 91 14.58 -6.22 -22.46
N ARG A 92 13.61 -5.54 -21.88
CA ARG A 92 13.21 -5.76 -20.48
C ARG A 92 11.90 -6.52 -20.50
N ASN A 93 11.92 -7.76 -20.02
CA ASN A 93 10.73 -8.58 -19.91
C ASN A 93 10.42 -8.75 -18.43
N LEU A 94 9.17 -8.53 -18.04
CA LEU A 94 8.70 -8.70 -16.65
C LEU A 94 7.52 -9.69 -16.63
N ILE A 95 7.55 -10.62 -15.68
CA ILE A 95 6.41 -11.44 -15.29
C ILE A 95 6.15 -11.16 -13.81
N LEU A 96 4.94 -10.73 -13.47
CA LEU A 96 4.53 -10.41 -12.11
C LEU A 96 3.76 -11.61 -11.56
N ARG A 97 4.10 -12.00 -10.33
CA ARG A 97 3.43 -13.09 -9.60
C ARG A 97 2.95 -12.58 -8.25
N LEU A 98 1.68 -12.80 -7.95
CA LEU A 98 1.13 -12.57 -6.62
C LEU A 98 1.17 -13.87 -5.84
N VAL A 99 1.88 -13.86 -4.71
CA VAL A 99 2.20 -15.05 -3.91
C VAL A 99 1.58 -14.91 -2.52
N ASN A 100 0.89 -15.95 -2.05
CA ASN A 100 0.29 -15.94 -0.72
C ASN A 100 1.33 -16.21 0.40
N CYS A 101 0.88 -16.20 1.66
CA CYS A 101 1.75 -16.44 2.81
C CYS A 101 2.31 -17.88 2.87
N ALA A 102 1.69 -18.84 2.18
CA ALA A 102 2.17 -20.22 2.06
C ALA A 102 3.23 -20.40 0.96
N GLY A 103 3.45 -19.37 0.13
CA GLY A 103 4.38 -19.43 -0.99
C GLY A 103 3.73 -19.85 -2.32
N ASP A 104 2.42 -20.07 -2.36
CA ASP A 104 1.72 -20.43 -3.58
C ASP A 104 1.46 -19.20 -4.44
N THR A 105 1.65 -19.34 -5.75
CA THR A 105 1.32 -18.28 -6.71
C THR A 105 -0.18 -18.29 -7.00
N VAL A 106 -0.85 -17.23 -6.58
CA VAL A 106 -2.30 -17.00 -6.73
C VAL A 106 -2.63 -16.41 -8.09
N PHE A 107 -1.73 -15.58 -8.63
CA PHE A 107 -1.92 -14.96 -9.94
C PHE A 107 -0.57 -14.75 -10.63
N THR A 108 -0.55 -14.94 -11.95
CA THR A 108 0.62 -14.67 -12.79
C THR A 108 0.20 -13.85 -13.99
N THR A 109 0.89 -12.74 -14.26
CA THR A 109 0.62 -11.95 -15.46
C THR A 109 1.15 -12.64 -16.72
N LYS A 110 0.67 -12.19 -17.88
CA LYS A 110 1.42 -12.40 -19.11
C LYS A 110 2.79 -11.73 -19.01
N LYS A 111 3.72 -12.18 -19.84
CA LYS A 111 5.02 -11.53 -20.00
C LYS A 111 4.82 -10.15 -20.63
N GLY A 112 5.15 -9.10 -19.90
CA GLY A 112 5.24 -7.74 -20.42
C GLY A 112 6.59 -7.50 -21.08
N VAL A 113 6.62 -6.70 -22.15
CA VAL A 113 7.83 -6.49 -22.95
C VAL A 113 8.10 -5.00 -23.20
N GLY A 114 9.24 -4.53 -22.71
CA GLY A 114 9.80 -3.21 -22.99
C GLY A 114 10.95 -3.28 -23.98
N ARG A 115 10.88 -2.46 -25.03
CA ARG A 115 11.82 -2.51 -26.17
C ARG A 115 12.63 -1.23 -26.32
N THR A 116 12.22 -0.14 -25.68
CA THR A 116 12.96 1.10 -25.74
C THR A 116 14.38 0.91 -25.19
N LYS A 117 15.38 1.52 -25.84
CA LYS A 117 16.80 1.35 -25.46
C LYS A 117 17.12 1.92 -24.07
N SER A 118 16.36 2.92 -23.63
CA SER A 118 16.47 3.54 -22.29
C SER A 118 15.86 2.62 -21.22
N ASN A 119 16.63 2.30 -20.16
CA ASN A 119 16.22 1.31 -19.16
C ASN A 119 14.93 1.71 -18.41
N ASP A 120 14.84 2.96 -17.95
CA ASP A 120 13.65 3.55 -17.32
C ASP A 120 12.39 3.32 -18.16
N LYS A 121 12.44 3.71 -19.44
CA LYS A 121 11.33 3.58 -20.39
C LYS A 121 11.00 2.11 -20.67
N ALA A 122 12.02 1.28 -20.86
CA ALA A 122 11.82 -0.14 -21.11
C ALA A 122 11.14 -0.85 -19.93
N TYR A 123 11.54 -0.56 -18.69
CA TYR A 123 10.89 -1.13 -17.52
C TYR A 123 9.44 -0.64 -17.38
N PHE A 124 9.16 0.63 -17.67
CA PHE A 124 7.81 1.16 -17.63
C PHE A 124 6.91 0.53 -18.71
N GLU A 125 7.43 0.35 -19.92
CA GLU A 125 6.74 -0.36 -21.00
C GLU A 125 6.43 -1.80 -20.60
N ALA A 126 7.45 -2.53 -20.13
CA ALA A 126 7.30 -3.92 -19.72
C ALA A 126 6.28 -4.07 -18.59
N LEU A 127 6.34 -3.19 -17.59
CA LEU A 127 5.42 -3.20 -16.46
C LEU A 127 3.99 -2.94 -16.92
N ARG A 128 3.75 -1.87 -17.68
CA ARG A 128 2.40 -1.53 -18.17
C ARG A 128 1.82 -2.65 -19.03
N ASP A 129 2.65 -3.24 -19.90
CA ASP A 129 2.25 -4.36 -20.74
C ASP A 129 1.87 -5.60 -19.90
N ALA A 130 2.64 -5.94 -18.86
CA ALA A 130 2.30 -7.02 -17.92
C ALA A 130 1.03 -6.70 -17.12
N MET A 131 0.87 -5.46 -16.67
CA MET A 131 -0.26 -5.01 -15.84
C MET A 131 -1.60 -5.09 -16.58
N THR A 132 -1.62 -5.12 -17.92
CA THR A 132 -2.88 -5.36 -18.67
C THR A 132 -3.53 -6.72 -18.35
N SER A 133 -2.78 -7.68 -17.80
CA SER A 133 -3.37 -8.93 -17.29
C SER A 133 -4.36 -8.70 -16.15
N PHE A 134 -4.30 -7.57 -15.45
CA PHE A 134 -5.24 -7.22 -14.38
C PHE A 134 -6.46 -6.43 -14.91
N ASP A 135 -6.49 -5.98 -16.16
CA ASP A 135 -7.59 -5.13 -16.66
C ASP A 135 -8.94 -5.86 -16.74
N ALA A 136 -8.90 -7.19 -16.87
CA ALA A 136 -10.08 -8.05 -16.87
C ALA A 136 -10.44 -8.60 -15.48
N VAL A 137 -9.67 -8.27 -14.44
CA VAL A 137 -9.91 -8.74 -13.07
C VAL A 137 -10.90 -7.79 -12.38
N ASP A 138 -12.11 -8.27 -12.09
CA ASP A 138 -13.07 -7.56 -11.25
C ASP A 138 -12.77 -7.80 -9.77
N TYR A 139 -11.72 -7.16 -9.27
CA TYR A 139 -11.31 -7.30 -7.88
C TYR A 139 -12.29 -6.60 -6.95
N LYS A 140 -12.84 -7.37 -6.01
CA LYS A 140 -13.61 -6.91 -4.87
C LYS A 140 -13.27 -7.77 -3.67
N TYR A 141 -12.60 -7.20 -2.68
CA TYR A 141 -12.25 -7.94 -1.47
C TYR A 141 -13.49 -8.55 -0.81
N VAL A 142 -13.48 -9.87 -0.67
CA VAL A 142 -14.45 -10.62 0.11
C VAL A 142 -13.76 -11.03 1.39
N LYS A 143 -14.25 -10.54 2.53
CA LYS A 143 -13.75 -11.02 3.82
C LYS A 143 -14.00 -12.53 3.87
N PRO A 144 -12.97 -13.36 4.08
CA PRO A 144 -13.18 -14.79 4.27
C PRO A 144 -14.21 -14.93 5.39
N ASN A 145 -15.38 -15.49 5.08
CA ASN A 145 -16.33 -15.85 6.12
C ASN A 145 -15.61 -16.85 7.02
N ASP A 146 -15.56 -16.56 8.32
CA ASP A 146 -15.15 -17.53 9.32
C ASP A 146 -15.89 -18.84 9.00
N ILE A 147 -15.14 -19.85 8.56
CA ILE A 147 -15.73 -21.04 7.95
C ILE A 147 -16.69 -21.66 8.96
N LYS A 148 -17.97 -21.63 8.58
CA LYS A 148 -18.98 -22.68 8.76
C LYS A 148 -18.46 -23.85 9.60
N THR A 149 -18.76 -23.81 10.90
CA THR A 149 -18.68 -24.94 11.80
C THR A 149 -19.30 -26.18 11.13
N LEU A 150 -18.48 -27.19 10.85
CA LEU A 150 -18.93 -28.55 10.63
C LEU A 150 -18.84 -29.30 11.97
N PRO A 151 -19.71 -30.30 12.19
CA PRO A 151 -20.46 -30.46 13.44
C PRO A 151 -19.72 -31.18 14.56
N ASN A 152 -20.19 -30.90 15.77
CA ASN A 152 -19.90 -31.50 17.07
C ASN A 152 -19.35 -32.93 17.07
N SER A 153 -18.33 -33.13 17.91
CA SER A 153 -18.32 -34.21 18.89
C SER A 153 -18.06 -33.63 20.28
N GLU A 154 -19.04 -33.83 21.16
CA GLU A 154 -19.10 -33.62 22.63
C GLU A 154 -17.90 -34.24 23.37
N ALA A 155 -17.59 -34.01 24.65
CA ALA A 155 -17.86 -33.00 25.67
C ALA A 155 -17.08 -33.47 26.94
N ALA A 156 -16.54 -32.54 27.74
CA ALA A 156 -16.31 -32.63 29.20
C ALA A 156 -15.56 -31.35 29.63
N ALA A 157 -16.19 -30.28 30.12
CA ALA A 157 -16.91 -30.05 31.39
C ALA A 157 -16.05 -29.35 32.46
N MET A 158 -16.74 -28.49 33.24
CA MET A 158 -16.33 -27.62 34.37
C MET A 158 -15.81 -26.25 33.93
N GLY A 159 -16.52 -25.12 34.11
CA GLY A 159 -17.30 -24.61 35.25
C GLY A 159 -16.56 -23.37 35.79
N ILE A 160 -17.12 -22.14 35.80
CA ILE A 160 -17.74 -21.40 36.92
C ILE A 160 -18.14 -20.02 36.29
N ASP A 161 -19.41 -19.63 36.15
CA ASP A 161 -20.32 -18.90 37.07
C ASP A 161 -19.97 -17.43 37.41
N SER A 162 -21.02 -16.61 37.56
CA SER A 162 -21.18 -15.15 37.80
C SER A 162 -21.28 -14.27 36.54
N VAL A 163 -22.42 -13.69 36.09
CA VAL A 163 -23.63 -13.02 36.63
C VAL A 163 -23.47 -11.51 36.91
N GLN A 164 -24.48 -10.75 36.44
CA GLN A 164 -24.80 -9.29 36.51
C GLN A 164 -24.21 -8.43 35.37
N THR A 165 -24.96 -7.83 34.42
CA THR A 165 -26.29 -7.17 34.36
C THR A 165 -26.43 -5.92 35.23
N MET A 166 -26.40 -4.73 34.61
CA MET A 166 -27.56 -3.81 34.44
C MET A 166 -27.14 -2.35 34.17
N SER A 167 -28.11 -1.63 33.56
CA SER A 167 -28.37 -0.18 33.59
C SER A 167 -27.97 0.57 32.30
N SER A 168 -28.84 0.72 31.30
CA SER A 168 -30.12 1.47 31.19
C SER A 168 -29.96 2.97 30.90
N GLN A 169 -30.45 3.33 29.70
CA GLN A 169 -30.96 4.61 29.19
C GLN A 169 -31.72 5.46 30.23
N PRO A 170 -31.85 6.80 30.01
CA PRO A 170 -32.83 7.37 29.06
C PRO A 170 -32.22 8.51 28.21
N GLY A 171 -32.62 8.80 26.97
CA GLY A 171 -33.95 8.74 26.40
C GLY A 171 -34.64 10.10 26.53
N ASN A 172 -34.48 10.99 25.54
CA ASN A 172 -35.62 11.78 25.08
C ASN A 172 -35.47 12.26 23.63
N VAL A 173 -36.55 12.04 22.89
CA VAL A 173 -36.82 12.26 21.46
C VAL A 173 -37.73 13.48 21.31
N VAL A 174 -37.82 14.02 20.08
CA VAL A 174 -38.99 14.60 19.36
C VAL A 174 -38.54 15.88 18.64
N LYS A 175 -38.23 15.83 17.33
CA LYS A 175 -39.06 15.85 16.08
C LYS A 175 -38.96 17.23 15.39
N GLU A 176 -38.55 17.30 14.11
CA GLU A 176 -39.42 17.43 12.89
C GLU A 176 -39.83 18.91 12.70
N THR A 177 -39.70 19.65 11.60
CA THR A 177 -39.66 19.47 10.12
C THR A 177 -39.04 20.81 9.59
N GLU A 178 -38.52 21.02 8.39
CA GLU A 178 -39.19 21.06 7.08
C GLU A 178 -38.17 21.49 5.99
N GLU A 179 -38.41 21.05 4.75
CA GLU A 179 -37.64 21.33 3.53
C GLU A 179 -37.67 22.81 3.09
N VAL A 180 -36.78 23.22 2.17
CA VAL A 180 -37.16 23.87 0.87
C VAL A 180 -35.93 24.28 0.02
N LYS A 181 -35.88 23.66 -1.17
CA LYS A 181 -35.47 24.14 -2.53
C LYS A 181 -34.00 24.43 -2.91
N LYS A 182 -33.58 23.62 -3.89
CA LYS A 182 -32.56 23.85 -4.95
C LYS A 182 -33.08 24.85 -6.01
N PRO A 183 -32.20 25.47 -6.83
CA PRO A 183 -32.22 25.10 -8.25
C PRO A 183 -30.82 24.97 -8.90
N THR A 184 -30.85 24.47 -10.13
CA THR A 184 -29.77 23.87 -10.93
C THR A 184 -29.45 24.76 -12.15
N GLN A 185 -28.20 24.81 -12.65
CA GLN A 185 -27.79 24.47 -14.04
C GLN A 185 -26.52 25.18 -14.57
N ASN A 186 -25.67 24.33 -15.20
CA ASN A 186 -24.76 24.50 -16.35
C ASN A 186 -23.70 25.62 -16.44
N SER A 187 -22.44 25.20 -16.58
CA SER A 187 -21.69 25.41 -17.85
C SER A 187 -20.46 24.49 -17.91
N LEU A 188 -20.38 23.68 -18.98
CA LEU A 188 -19.13 23.06 -19.45
C LEU A 188 -18.31 24.14 -20.19
N ILE A 189 -17.00 24.21 -19.94
CA ILE A 189 -15.90 24.30 -20.92
C ILE A 189 -14.57 24.34 -20.14
N THR A 190 -13.82 23.26 -20.31
CA THR A 190 -12.36 23.15 -20.47
C THR A 190 -11.49 24.30 -19.95
N LYS A 191 -10.70 24.00 -18.91
CA LYS A 191 -9.28 24.35 -18.84
C LYS A 191 -8.52 23.27 -18.07
N VAL A 192 -7.55 22.69 -18.76
CA VAL A 192 -6.51 21.80 -18.25
C VAL A 192 -5.81 22.50 -17.08
N ALA A 193 -5.78 21.85 -15.92
CA ALA A 193 -4.95 22.26 -14.80
C ALA A 193 -4.09 21.07 -14.37
N LEU A 194 -2.78 21.28 -14.43
CA LEU A 194 -1.78 20.51 -13.70
C LEU A 194 -2.10 20.63 -12.21
N ASP A 195 -2.66 19.60 -11.61
CA ASP A 195 -2.56 19.41 -10.16
C ASP A 195 -2.99 17.99 -9.80
N GLU A 196 -2.04 17.09 -9.57
CA GLU A 196 -2.19 16.02 -8.57
C GLU A 196 -0.82 15.78 -7.96
N SER A 197 -0.42 16.69 -7.07
CA SER A 197 0.48 16.34 -5.98
C SER A 197 -0.11 15.16 -5.20
N PRO A 198 0.69 14.19 -4.72
CA PRO A 198 0.16 13.00 -4.05
C PRO A 198 -0.67 13.40 -2.83
N LYS A 199 -1.93 12.97 -2.79
CA LYS A 199 -2.75 13.02 -1.57
C LYS A 199 -2.16 12.06 -0.55
N PHE A 200 -1.23 12.55 0.27
CA PHE A 200 -0.90 11.96 1.55
C PHE A 200 -2.11 12.13 2.48
N GLU A 201 -2.47 11.05 3.17
CA GLU A 201 -3.74 10.88 3.88
C GLU A 201 -4.15 12.06 4.77
N LYS A 202 -5.46 12.31 4.79
CA LYS A 202 -6.16 13.33 5.59
C LYS A 202 -6.04 13.16 7.11
N ASP A 203 -5.23 12.24 7.61
CA ASP A 203 -5.18 11.88 9.04
C ASP A 203 -4.01 12.50 9.83
N VAL A 204 -3.32 13.50 9.24
CA VAL A 204 -2.22 14.25 9.89
C VAL A 204 -2.52 15.74 10.09
N VAL A 205 -3.69 16.22 9.66
CA VAL A 205 -4.14 17.62 9.91
C VAL A 205 -5.38 17.58 10.78
N ASP A 206 -5.21 17.70 12.10
CA ASP A 206 -6.29 18.25 12.92
C ASP A 206 -6.50 19.70 12.49
N ASP A 207 -7.74 20.21 12.53
CA ASP A 207 -8.19 21.58 12.16
C ASP A 207 -7.44 22.75 12.84
N ALA A 208 -6.38 22.47 13.61
CA ALA A 208 -5.40 23.47 14.00
C ALA A 208 -4.46 23.74 12.82
N ALA A 209 -4.64 24.89 12.18
CA ALA A 209 -3.76 25.38 11.13
C ALA A 209 -2.27 25.17 11.52
N PRO A 210 -1.44 24.55 10.67
CA PRO A 210 -0.01 24.47 10.92
C PRO A 210 0.52 25.89 11.11
N SER A 211 1.34 26.11 12.15
CA SER A 211 2.09 27.35 12.29
C SER A 211 2.86 27.56 10.98
N SER A 212 2.71 28.72 10.36
CA SER A 212 3.17 29.01 8.99
C SER A 212 4.69 29.08 8.83
N GLU A 213 5.47 28.56 9.78
CA GLU A 213 6.92 28.67 9.85
C GLU A 213 7.55 27.29 10.15
N TYR A 214 8.66 27.01 9.49
CA TYR A 214 9.47 25.82 9.73
C TYR A 214 10.15 25.93 11.10
N GLU A 215 10.06 24.87 11.89
CA GLU A 215 10.71 24.79 13.21
C GLU A 215 12.18 24.36 13.06
N PHE A 216 12.51 23.57 12.04
CA PHE A 216 13.89 23.16 11.78
C PHE A 216 14.24 23.11 10.28
N THR A 217 15.51 23.32 9.95
CA THR A 217 16.04 23.22 8.58
C THR A 217 17.38 22.49 8.55
N SER A 218 17.67 21.78 7.45
CA SER A 218 18.93 21.05 7.23
C SER A 218 19.76 21.69 6.12
N LYS A 219 21.05 21.33 6.01
CA LYS A 219 21.93 21.80 4.92
C LYS A 219 21.57 21.18 3.58
N GLU A 220 20.91 20.03 3.61
CA GLU A 220 20.52 19.19 2.49
C GLU A 220 19.23 19.68 1.81
N GLY A 221 18.58 20.71 2.35
CA GLY A 221 17.37 21.32 1.78
C GLY A 221 16.05 20.82 2.40
N TYR A 222 16.13 19.95 3.41
CA TYR A 222 14.94 19.50 4.15
C TYR A 222 14.52 20.52 5.22
N ALA A 223 13.21 20.60 5.47
CA ALA A 223 12.61 21.41 6.53
C ALA A 223 11.54 20.63 7.31
N LEU A 224 11.39 20.97 8.60
CA LEU A 224 10.41 20.38 9.50
C LEU A 224 9.39 21.42 9.95
N MET A 225 8.11 21.10 9.84
CA MET A 225 7.01 21.93 10.33
C MET A 225 6.25 21.17 11.42
N LYS A 226 5.95 21.82 12.54
CA LYS A 226 5.24 21.19 13.66
C LYS A 226 3.86 20.69 13.23
N SER A 227 3.47 19.54 13.77
CA SER A 227 2.11 19.01 13.65
C SER A 227 1.64 18.39 14.97
N ALA A 228 0.34 18.07 15.07
CA ALA A 228 -0.25 17.48 16.27
C ALA A 228 0.44 16.16 16.69
N LYS A 229 0.95 15.39 15.71
CA LYS A 229 1.54 14.06 15.93
C LYS A 229 3.07 14.05 15.79
N GLY A 230 3.71 15.21 15.64
CA GLY A 230 5.17 15.33 15.48
C GLY A 230 5.54 16.42 14.48
N PHE A 231 6.15 16.04 13.35
CA PHE A 231 6.56 16.98 12.29
C PHE A 231 6.11 16.51 10.91
N LEU A 232 5.79 17.47 10.05
CA LEU A 232 5.75 17.31 8.59
C LEU A 232 7.14 17.58 8.04
N ILE A 233 7.58 16.77 7.08
CA ILE A 233 8.91 16.86 6.47
C ILE A 233 8.76 17.35 5.04
N PHE A 234 9.53 18.37 4.69
CA PHE A 234 9.57 18.99 3.37
C PHE A 234 10.97 18.84 2.77
N ASP A 235 11.05 18.67 1.46
CA ASP A 235 12.25 18.86 0.64
C ASP A 235 12.00 20.04 -0.29
N ASN A 236 12.82 21.10 -0.20
CA ASN A 236 12.68 22.28 -1.05
C ASN A 236 11.24 22.84 -1.10
N ASN A 237 10.58 22.93 0.07
CA ASN A 237 9.17 23.33 0.27
C ASN A 237 8.10 22.36 -0.25
N LEU A 238 8.47 21.17 -0.74
CA LEU A 238 7.52 20.12 -1.12
C LEU A 238 7.35 19.12 0.01
N PRO A 239 6.12 18.79 0.45
CA PRO A 239 5.90 17.80 1.50
C PRO A 239 6.30 16.42 1.00
N ILE A 240 7.23 15.78 1.71
CA ILE A 240 7.75 14.45 1.37
C ILE A 240 7.47 13.39 2.43
N GLY A 241 7.07 13.77 3.65
CA GLY A 241 6.87 12.79 4.70
C GLY A 241 6.51 13.35 6.07
N VAL A 242 6.65 12.49 7.08
CA VAL A 242 6.32 12.78 8.47
C VAL A 242 7.37 12.22 9.43
N ALA A 243 7.57 12.89 10.56
CA ALA A 243 8.24 12.35 11.74
C ALA A 243 7.19 12.22 12.85
N LEU A 244 6.74 11.01 13.14
CA LEU A 244 5.68 10.75 14.13
C LEU A 244 6.30 10.52 15.50
N LYS A 245 5.93 11.35 16.48
CA LYS A 245 6.43 11.23 17.85
C LYS A 245 6.00 9.89 18.46
N LYS A 246 6.95 9.18 19.06
CA LYS A 246 6.78 7.94 19.82
C LYS A 246 7.20 8.14 21.28
N SER A 247 7.18 7.07 22.06
CA SER A 247 7.70 7.09 23.44
C SER A 247 9.20 7.45 23.47
N ASN A 248 9.67 7.94 24.62
CA ASN A 248 11.09 8.25 24.86
C ASN A 248 11.71 9.31 23.93
N ASN A 249 10.92 10.30 23.47
CA ASN A 249 11.38 11.38 22.57
C ASN A 249 11.99 10.89 21.24
N ALA A 250 11.72 9.65 20.84
CA ALA A 250 12.01 9.15 19.51
C ALA A 250 10.87 9.46 18.54
N TYR A 251 11.19 9.56 17.27
CA TYR A 251 10.26 9.81 16.18
C TYR A 251 10.43 8.72 15.14
N LEU A 252 9.31 8.17 14.67
CA LEU A 252 9.33 7.29 13.50
C LEU A 252 9.26 8.16 12.26
N VAL A 253 10.31 8.14 11.46
CA VAL A 253 10.43 8.96 10.25
C VAL A 253 10.05 8.13 9.04
N HIS A 254 9.14 8.66 8.24
CA HIS A 254 8.73 8.05 6.98
C HIS A 254 8.51 9.11 5.91
N THR A 255 9.32 9.06 4.86
CA THR A 255 9.23 9.95 3.69
C THR A 255 9.07 9.16 2.39
N SER A 256 8.83 9.87 1.28
CA SER A 256 8.86 9.28 -0.06
C SER A 256 10.23 8.73 -0.44
N GLU A 257 11.29 9.22 0.19
CA GLU A 257 12.69 8.95 -0.17
C GLU A 257 13.37 7.97 0.79
N PHE A 258 13.05 8.02 2.09
CA PHE A 258 13.69 7.21 3.12
C PHE A 258 12.76 6.97 4.32
N ALA A 259 13.11 5.96 5.12
CA ALA A 259 12.51 5.69 6.41
C ALA A 259 13.62 5.55 7.46
N GLY A 260 13.37 6.05 8.67
CA GLY A 260 14.40 6.16 9.69
C GLY A 260 13.85 6.45 11.08
N VAL A 261 14.76 6.81 11.98
CA VAL A 261 14.46 7.21 13.36
C VAL A 261 14.91 8.65 13.53
N GLY A 262 14.01 9.48 14.09
CA GLY A 262 14.31 10.85 14.45
C GLY A 262 14.42 11.01 15.96
N TYR A 263 15.24 11.94 16.43
CA TYR A 263 15.35 12.28 17.84
C TYR A 263 15.92 13.69 18.03
N MET A 264 15.72 14.26 19.21
CA MET A 264 16.34 15.54 19.58
C MET A 264 17.76 15.31 20.11
N ASN A 265 18.72 16.05 19.57
CA ASN A 265 20.09 16.12 20.07
C ASN A 265 20.39 17.57 20.50
N GLY A 266 20.18 17.85 21.79
CA GLY A 266 20.16 19.24 22.28
C GLY A 266 18.98 20.00 21.66
N ASP A 267 19.28 21.14 21.03
CA ASP A 267 18.29 21.97 20.34
C ASP A 267 18.08 21.58 18.87
N ASN A 268 18.84 20.62 18.36
CA ASN A 268 18.76 20.15 16.98
C ASN A 268 17.90 18.88 16.88
N PHE A 269 17.25 18.70 15.74
CA PHE A 269 16.56 17.46 15.39
C PHE A 269 17.46 16.64 14.47
N VAL A 270 17.60 15.34 14.73
CA VAL A 270 18.46 14.43 13.94
C VAL A 270 17.59 13.32 13.37
N ILE A 271 17.84 12.95 12.11
CA ILE A 271 17.26 11.77 11.47
C ILE A 271 18.38 10.82 11.07
N GLU A 272 18.33 9.60 11.59
CA GLU A 272 19.17 8.48 11.19
C GLU A 272 18.37 7.53 10.29
N TYR A 273 18.94 7.17 9.14
CA TYR A 273 18.33 6.22 8.21
C TYR A 273 19.39 5.37 7.52
N ILE A 274 18.97 4.24 6.95
CA ILE A 274 19.87 3.36 6.20
C ILE A 274 19.63 3.56 4.71
N ASN A 275 20.69 3.92 3.99
CA ASN A 275 20.70 3.95 2.53
C ASN A 275 21.86 3.09 2.02
N ASN A 276 21.59 2.16 1.09
CA ASN A 276 22.61 1.27 0.52
C ASN A 276 23.46 0.53 1.57
N LYS A 277 22.80 0.03 2.63
CA LYS A 277 23.42 -0.65 3.80
C LYS A 277 24.41 0.21 4.59
N LYS A 278 24.40 1.53 4.37
CA LYS A 278 25.17 2.50 5.15
C LYS A 278 24.23 3.37 5.94
N GLU A 279 24.60 3.63 7.17
CA GLU A 279 23.94 4.61 8.02
C GLU A 279 24.17 6.01 7.46
N GLN A 280 23.11 6.80 7.44
CA GLN A 280 23.09 8.18 6.99
C GLN A 280 22.43 9.02 8.09
N ILE A 281 22.91 10.25 8.25
CA ILE A 281 22.47 11.18 9.29
C ILE A 281 22.13 12.51 8.63
N ILE A 282 20.95 13.04 8.91
CA ILE A 282 20.54 14.40 8.55
C ILE A 282 20.34 15.17 9.84
N GLU A 283 21.06 16.28 9.98
CA GLU A 283 20.95 17.17 11.13
C GLU A 283 20.15 18.42 10.74
N PHE A 284 19.13 18.72 11.54
CA PHE A 284 18.27 19.87 11.38
C PHE A 284 18.51 20.85 12.52
N VAL A 285 18.81 22.10 12.16
CA VAL A 285 19.05 23.20 13.09
C VAL A 285 17.73 23.93 13.32
N ASN A 286 17.47 24.29 14.58
CA ASN A 286 16.30 25.07 14.95
C ASN A 286 16.34 26.45 14.26
N VAL A 287 15.22 26.85 13.68
CA VAL A 287 15.06 28.18 13.10
C VAL A 287 14.47 29.10 14.18
N PRO A 288 15.20 30.13 14.63
CA PRO A 288 14.74 31.03 15.69
C PRO A 288 13.59 31.94 15.28
#